data_AF-A0A7V1XNG2-F1
#
_entry.id   AF-A0A7V1XNG2-F1
#
_cell.length_a   1.000
_cell.length_b   1.000
_cell.length_c   1.000
_cell.angle_alpha   90.00
_cell.angle_beta   90.00
_cell.angle_gamma   90.00
#
_symmetry.space_group_name_H-M   'P 1'
#
loop_
_entity.id
_entity.type
_entity.pdbx_description
1 polymer ?
#
loop_
_entity_poly.entity_id
_entity_poly.type
_entity_poly.pdbx_seq_one_letter_code
_entity_poly.pdbx_strand_id
1 'polypeptide(L)'
;MVPRALPALIALALSVTVAACAGAGEAGSSPTTPPAGASASSPSPEEGHGSHEGGTELDAYLALCEMASQVEAGDLERAAATFHDEVHEALHGLADRLETTDRAASAALLVAKARVEEDLDRDPIDAGALGTDVRELLRAMADALAAAGDPAPACPAEAGA
;
A
#
# COMPACT_ATOMS: atom_id res chain seq x y z
N MET A 1 49.01 7.43 26.78
CA MET A 1 49.24 6.72 25.50
C MET A 1 48.22 5.59 25.43
N VAL A 2 47.17 5.75 24.64
CA VAL A 2 46.09 4.76 24.50
C VAL A 2 46.16 4.21 23.07
N PRO A 3 46.31 2.88 22.87
CA PRO A 3 46.43 2.32 21.53
C PRO A 3 45.08 2.38 20.79
N ARG A 4 45.13 2.89 19.56
CA ARG A 4 44.05 2.87 18.58
C ARG A 4 43.91 1.45 18.00
N ALA A 5 42.75 0.84 18.11
CA ALA A 5 42.39 -0.37 17.37
C ALA A 5 41.76 0.04 16.02
N LEU A 6 42.30 -0.54 14.93
CA LEU A 6 41.84 -0.35 13.55
C LEU A 6 40.58 -1.19 13.25
N PRO A 7 39.70 -0.75 12.33
CA PRO A 7 38.47 -1.45 11.98
C PRO A 7 38.75 -2.63 11.03
N ALA A 8 38.12 -3.76 11.31
CA ALA A 8 38.09 -4.92 10.42
C ALA A 8 37.09 -4.65 9.28
N LEU A 9 37.60 -4.48 8.06
CA LEU A 9 36.83 -4.49 6.83
C LEU A 9 36.35 -5.92 6.54
N ILE A 10 35.06 -6.18 6.77
CA ILE A 10 34.41 -7.42 6.35
C ILE A 10 33.81 -7.17 4.97
N ALA A 11 34.51 -7.62 3.93
CA ALA A 11 33.98 -7.68 2.57
C ALA A 11 33.09 -8.93 2.45
N LEU A 12 31.76 -8.75 2.55
CA LEU A 12 30.80 -9.81 2.29
C LEU A 12 30.58 -9.93 0.78
N ALA A 13 31.16 -10.96 0.16
CA ALA A 13 30.89 -11.31 -1.22
C ALA A 13 29.53 -12.04 -1.30
N LEU A 14 28.47 -11.31 -1.64
CA LEU A 14 27.16 -11.90 -1.93
C LEU A 14 27.23 -12.65 -3.27
N SER A 15 27.15 -13.98 -3.18
CA SER A 15 27.02 -14.86 -4.35
C SER A 15 25.52 -15.06 -4.63
N VAL A 16 24.97 -14.36 -5.61
CA VAL A 16 23.58 -14.55 -6.05
C VAL A 16 23.53 -15.73 -7.01
N THR A 17 23.02 -16.87 -6.56
CA THR A 17 22.68 -18.02 -7.41
C THR A 17 21.26 -17.86 -7.94
N VAL A 18 21.12 -17.58 -9.24
CA VAL A 18 19.84 -17.56 -9.95
C VAL A 18 19.43 -19.00 -10.25
N ALA A 19 18.43 -19.51 -9.55
CA ALA A 19 17.80 -20.80 -9.85
C ALA A 19 16.68 -20.60 -10.89
N ALA A 20 16.95 -20.99 -12.13
CA ALA A 20 15.95 -21.03 -13.19
C ALA A 20 15.07 -22.28 -13.04
N CYS A 21 13.83 -22.12 -12.59
CA CYS A 21 12.82 -23.17 -12.64
C CYS A 21 12.09 -23.10 -13.99
N ALA A 22 12.57 -23.90 -14.95
CA ALA A 22 11.83 -24.26 -16.14
C ALA A 22 10.81 -25.36 -15.77
N GLY A 23 9.54 -24.99 -15.64
CA GLY A 23 8.42 -25.92 -15.47
C GLY A 23 7.51 -25.86 -16.68
N ALA A 24 7.61 -26.89 -17.53
CA ALA A 24 6.76 -27.12 -18.70
C ALA A 24 5.73 -28.24 -18.40
N GLY A 25 4.51 -28.10 -18.93
CA GLY A 25 3.45 -29.13 -18.96
C GLY A 25 2.25 -28.78 -18.07
N GLU A 26 0.99 -29.00 -18.43
CA GLU A 26 0.37 -29.68 -19.57
C GLU A 26 -1.02 -29.08 -19.85
N ALA A 27 -1.45 -29.19 -21.10
CA ALA A 27 -2.79 -28.86 -21.55
C ALA A 27 -3.82 -29.89 -21.04
N GLY A 28 -4.94 -29.40 -20.48
CA GLY A 28 -6.09 -30.23 -20.12
C GLY A 28 -7.40 -29.51 -20.43
N SER A 29 -7.96 -29.78 -21.62
CA SER A 29 -9.31 -29.36 -21.99
C SER A 29 -10.36 -30.26 -21.35
N SER A 30 -11.44 -29.65 -20.84
CA SER A 30 -12.79 -30.24 -20.88
C SER A 30 -13.84 -29.13 -20.79
N PRO A 31 -14.74 -29.01 -21.77
CA PRO A 31 -15.92 -28.17 -21.66
C PRO A 31 -17.03 -28.96 -20.96
N THR A 32 -17.72 -28.34 -20.00
CA THR A 32 -18.97 -28.88 -19.47
C THR A 32 -19.99 -27.75 -19.39
N THR A 33 -20.95 -27.83 -20.31
CA THR A 33 -22.13 -26.96 -20.41
C THR A 33 -23.17 -27.37 -19.36
N PRO A 34 -23.64 -26.46 -18.50
CA PRO A 34 -24.87 -26.69 -17.74
C PRO A 34 -26.13 -26.20 -18.50
N PRO A 35 -27.29 -26.81 -18.24
CA PRO A 35 -28.53 -26.57 -18.98
C PRO A 35 -29.21 -25.25 -18.61
N ALA A 36 -29.94 -24.72 -19.59
CA ALA A 36 -30.84 -23.58 -19.48
C ALA A 36 -31.99 -23.87 -18.49
N GLY A 37 -31.93 -23.23 -17.32
CA GLY A 37 -33.02 -23.15 -16.37
C GLY A 37 -33.48 -21.70 -16.25
N ALA A 38 -34.63 -21.40 -16.87
CA ALA A 38 -35.35 -20.16 -16.65
C ALA A 38 -35.72 -20.02 -15.17
N SER A 39 -35.38 -18.90 -14.55
CA SER A 39 -35.88 -18.50 -13.24
C SER A 39 -36.09 -17.00 -13.21
N ALA A 40 -37.20 -16.64 -12.58
CA ALA A 40 -37.91 -15.39 -12.73
C ALA A 40 -37.08 -14.16 -12.39
N SER A 41 -37.27 -13.13 -13.22
CA SER A 41 -36.87 -11.76 -12.93
C SER A 41 -37.66 -11.23 -11.74
N SER A 42 -37.09 -11.29 -10.56
CA SER A 42 -37.43 -10.37 -9.47
C SER A 42 -36.62 -9.10 -9.68
N PRO A 43 -37.25 -7.91 -9.81
CA PRO A 43 -36.51 -6.66 -9.73
C PRO A 43 -35.99 -6.53 -8.29
N SER A 44 -34.70 -6.83 -8.10
CA SER A 44 -34.00 -6.48 -6.88
C SER A 44 -34.13 -4.97 -6.68
N PRO A 45 -34.39 -4.50 -5.45
CA PRO A 45 -34.40 -3.07 -5.17
C PRO A 45 -33.06 -2.51 -5.63
N GLU A 46 -33.13 -1.39 -6.35
CA GLU A 46 -31.99 -0.54 -6.60
C GLU A 46 -31.54 -0.01 -5.24
N GLU A 47 -30.80 -0.84 -4.51
CA GLU A 47 -29.87 -0.38 -3.50
C GLU A 47 -28.95 0.55 -4.25
N GLY A 48 -29.27 1.83 -4.11
CA GLY A 48 -28.41 2.93 -4.50
C GLY A 48 -27.06 2.59 -3.92
N HIS A 49 -26.20 2.08 -4.80
CA HIS A 49 -24.77 2.19 -4.66
C HIS A 49 -24.59 3.70 -4.70
N GLY A 50 -24.79 4.33 -3.54
CA GLY A 50 -24.16 5.59 -3.25
C GLY A 50 -22.73 5.27 -3.56
N SER A 51 -22.28 5.76 -4.72
CA SER A 51 -20.88 5.93 -5.02
C SER A 51 -20.34 6.45 -3.70
N HIS A 52 -19.69 5.58 -2.94
CA HIS A 52 -18.79 6.06 -1.92
C HIS A 52 -17.94 6.99 -2.75
N GLU A 53 -18.12 8.29 -2.52
CA GLU A 53 -17.22 9.32 -3.01
C GLU A 53 -15.91 9.00 -2.30
N GLY A 54 -15.27 7.90 -2.73
CA GLY A 54 -13.93 7.55 -2.38
C GLY A 54 -13.17 8.79 -2.74
N GLY A 55 -12.58 9.41 -1.72
CA GLY A 55 -11.79 10.60 -1.89
C GLY A 55 -10.80 10.39 -3.03
N THR A 56 -10.44 11.46 -3.70
CA THR A 56 -9.41 11.40 -4.73
C THR A 56 -8.12 10.84 -4.14
N GLU A 57 -7.20 10.32 -4.96
CA GLU A 57 -5.91 9.86 -4.44
C GLU A 57 -5.15 10.99 -3.71
N LEU A 58 -5.45 12.26 -4.02
CA LEU A 58 -4.93 13.43 -3.31
C LEU A 58 -5.54 13.58 -1.90
N ASP A 59 -6.84 13.31 -1.73
CA ASP A 59 -7.49 13.34 -0.42
C ASP A 59 -6.92 12.24 0.48
N ALA A 60 -6.72 11.04 -0.06
CA ALA A 60 -6.08 9.94 0.66
C ALA A 60 -4.62 10.26 1.06
N TYR A 61 -3.89 11.00 0.22
CA TYR A 61 -2.55 11.48 0.59
C TYR A 61 -2.59 12.45 1.77
N LEU A 62 -3.55 13.38 1.80
CA LEU A 62 -3.76 14.29 2.92
C LEU A 62 -4.22 13.56 4.19
N ALA A 63 -5.10 12.56 4.07
CA ALA A 63 -5.49 11.69 5.17
C ALA A 63 -4.29 10.91 5.73
N LEU A 64 -3.37 10.47 4.88
CA LEU A 64 -2.13 9.83 5.32
C LEU A 64 -1.18 10.80 6.04
N CYS A 65 -1.12 12.08 5.65
CA CYS A 65 -0.41 13.11 6.42
C CYS A 65 -1.03 13.30 7.83
N GLU A 66 -2.36 13.28 7.92
CA GLU A 66 -3.09 13.36 9.19
C GLU A 66 -2.85 12.12 10.05
N MET A 67 -2.89 10.91 9.47
CA MET A 67 -2.53 9.67 10.14
C MET A 67 -1.12 9.75 10.75
N ALA A 68 -0.13 10.29 10.03
CA ALA A 68 1.22 10.47 10.57
C ALA A 68 1.23 11.35 11.83
N SER A 69 0.44 12.43 11.83
CA SER A 69 0.29 13.33 12.99
C SER A 69 -0.40 12.63 14.18
N GLN A 70 -1.36 11.74 13.91
CA GLN A 70 -2.05 10.94 14.92
C GLN A 70 -1.10 9.90 15.56
N VAL A 71 -0.27 9.25 14.75
CA VAL A 71 0.77 8.32 15.26
C VAL A 71 1.76 9.06 16.16
N GLU A 72 2.20 10.26 15.77
CA GLU A 72 3.08 11.10 16.61
C GLU A 72 2.43 11.55 17.93
N ALA A 73 1.11 11.80 17.91
CA ALA A 73 0.33 12.11 19.10
C ALA A 73 0.03 10.87 19.98
N GLY A 74 0.33 9.66 19.50
CA GLY A 74 0.02 8.40 20.18
C GLY A 74 -1.44 7.97 20.06
N ASP A 75 -2.23 8.59 19.18
CA ASP A 75 -3.63 8.25 18.93
C ASP A 75 -3.73 7.12 17.87
N LEU A 76 -3.29 5.92 18.28
CA LEU A 76 -3.16 4.77 17.37
C LEU A 76 -4.50 4.21 16.89
N GLU A 77 -5.55 4.32 17.70
CA GLU A 77 -6.92 3.91 17.32
C GLU A 77 -7.44 4.79 16.19
N ARG A 78 -7.27 6.11 16.31
CA ARG A 78 -7.65 7.06 15.26
C ARG A 78 -6.81 6.89 14.00
N ALA A 79 -5.50 6.67 14.15
CA ALA A 79 -4.61 6.39 13.02
C ALA A 79 -5.05 5.14 12.23
N ALA A 80 -5.42 4.07 12.93
CA ALA A 80 -5.96 2.86 12.29
C ALA A 80 -7.26 3.15 11.53
N ALA A 81 -8.19 3.88 12.14
CA ALA A 81 -9.45 4.26 11.49
C ALA A 81 -9.21 5.11 10.23
N THR A 82 -8.37 6.14 10.29
CA THR A 82 -8.02 6.96 9.12
C THR A 82 -7.39 6.11 8.01
N PHE A 83 -6.51 5.15 8.34
CA PHE A 83 -5.96 4.25 7.33
C PHE A 83 -7.03 3.41 6.63
N HIS A 84 -7.88 2.73 7.40
CA HIS A 84 -8.87 1.80 6.85
C HIS A 84 -10.00 2.51 6.10
N ASP A 85 -10.47 3.64 6.62
CA ASP A 85 -11.66 4.32 6.10
C ASP A 85 -11.34 5.28 4.95
N GLU A 86 -10.17 5.92 4.98
CA GLU A 86 -9.85 7.03 4.05
C GLU A 86 -8.71 6.70 3.07
N VAL A 87 -7.72 5.89 3.48
CA VAL A 87 -6.49 5.68 2.71
C VAL A 87 -6.49 4.35 1.94
N HIS A 88 -6.95 3.27 2.57
CA HIS A 88 -6.72 1.91 2.11
C HIS A 88 -7.21 1.63 0.67
N GLU A 89 -8.44 2.03 0.34
CA GLU A 89 -9.02 1.79 -0.99
C GLU A 89 -8.36 2.65 -2.07
N ALA A 90 -8.05 3.91 -1.77
CA ALA A 90 -7.40 4.82 -2.71
C ALA A 90 -5.99 4.34 -3.11
N LEU A 91 -5.26 3.69 -2.20
CA LEU A 91 -3.96 3.08 -2.51
C LEU A 91 -4.08 1.94 -3.53
N HIS A 92 -5.12 1.11 -3.43
CA HIS A 92 -5.40 0.06 -4.44
C HIS A 92 -5.75 0.69 -5.79
N GLY A 93 -6.62 1.71 -5.80
CA GLY A 93 -6.95 2.43 -7.03
C GLY A 93 -5.73 3.05 -7.72
N LEU A 94 -4.82 3.67 -6.95
CA LEU A 94 -3.56 4.22 -7.48
C LEU A 94 -2.63 3.12 -8.00
N ALA A 95 -2.49 2.00 -7.27
CA ALA A 95 -1.67 0.88 -7.69
C ALA A 95 -2.17 0.22 -8.99
N ASP A 96 -3.48 0.03 -9.12
CA ASP A 96 -4.12 -0.52 -10.33
C ASP A 96 -3.90 0.38 -11.55
N ARG A 97 -3.98 1.70 -11.35
CA ARG A 97 -3.67 2.69 -12.40
C ARG A 97 -2.23 2.59 -12.87
N LEU A 98 -1.30 2.34 -11.95
CA LEU A 98 0.14 2.23 -12.22
C LEU A 98 0.57 0.87 -12.76
N GLU A 99 -0.16 -0.22 -12.52
CA GLU A 99 0.26 -1.59 -12.89
C GLU A 99 0.64 -1.73 -14.37
N THR A 100 -0.01 -0.97 -15.26
CA THR A 100 0.25 -1.01 -16.71
C THR A 100 1.27 0.02 -17.21
N THR A 101 1.54 1.07 -16.44
CA THR A 101 2.37 2.22 -16.86
C THR A 101 3.69 2.30 -16.09
N ASP A 102 3.67 2.04 -14.79
CA ASP A 102 4.83 1.96 -13.91
C ASP A 102 4.62 0.88 -12.83
N ARG A 103 4.88 -0.36 -13.24
CA ARG A 103 4.78 -1.53 -12.36
C ARG A 103 5.70 -1.45 -11.13
N ALA A 104 6.83 -0.78 -11.25
CA ALA A 104 7.77 -0.65 -10.13
C ALA A 104 7.19 0.28 -9.06
N ALA A 105 6.61 1.41 -9.45
CA ALA A 105 5.91 2.32 -8.55
C ALA A 105 4.68 1.64 -7.90
N SER A 106 3.88 0.91 -8.67
CA SER A 106 2.75 0.12 -8.15
C SER A 106 3.19 -0.87 -7.07
N ALA A 107 4.22 -1.68 -7.36
CA ALA A 107 4.74 -2.66 -6.41
C ALA A 107 5.32 -1.99 -5.14
N ALA A 108 6.05 -0.88 -5.29
CA ALA A 108 6.61 -0.14 -4.16
C ALA A 108 5.49 0.40 -3.24
N LEU A 109 4.41 0.94 -3.82
CA LEU A 109 3.25 1.42 -3.10
C LEU A 109 2.59 0.30 -2.29
N LEU A 110 2.33 -0.85 -2.92
CA LEU A 110 1.68 -1.99 -2.26
C LEU A 110 2.56 -2.62 -1.17
N VAL A 111 3.89 -2.65 -1.35
CA VAL A 111 4.80 -3.12 -0.30
C VAL A 111 4.79 -2.18 0.91
N ALA A 112 4.81 -0.86 0.70
CA ALA A 112 4.73 0.10 1.79
C ALA A 112 3.37 0.03 2.52
N LYS A 113 2.28 -0.16 1.77
CA LYS A 113 0.94 -0.38 2.32
C LYS A 113 0.89 -1.61 3.22
N ALA A 114 1.40 -2.75 2.72
CA ALA A 114 1.38 -4.01 3.45
C ALA A 114 2.14 -3.95 4.79
N ARG A 115 3.20 -3.14 4.88
CA ARG A 115 3.92 -2.90 6.13
C ARG A 115 3.07 -2.16 7.16
N VAL A 116 2.37 -1.10 6.74
CA VAL A 116 1.42 -0.38 7.60
C VAL A 116 0.29 -1.30 8.07
N GLU A 117 -0.25 -2.15 7.18
CA GLU A 117 -1.25 -3.16 7.55
C GLU A 117 -0.71 -4.15 8.59
N GLU A 118 0.50 -4.67 8.37
CA GLU A 118 1.16 -5.57 9.31
C GLU A 118 1.36 -4.92 10.67
N ASP A 119 1.72 -3.64 10.71
CA ASP A 119 1.91 -2.87 11.93
C ASP A 119 0.60 -2.63 12.69
N LEU A 120 -0.49 -2.32 11.98
CA LEU A 120 -1.82 -2.12 12.55
C LEU A 120 -2.47 -3.42 13.06
N ASP A 121 -2.14 -4.57 12.46
CA ASP A 121 -2.63 -5.88 12.87
C ASP A 121 -1.94 -6.41 14.16
N ARG A 122 -0.89 -5.75 14.67
CA ARG A 122 -0.18 -6.20 15.88
C ARG A 122 -0.91 -5.83 17.16
N ASP A 123 -0.78 -6.68 18.18
CA ASP A 123 -1.28 -6.43 19.54
C ASP A 123 -0.17 -6.64 20.60
N PRO A 124 0.36 -5.58 21.24
CA PRO A 124 0.02 -4.16 21.02
C PRO A 124 0.67 -3.59 19.74
N ILE A 125 0.07 -2.55 19.17
CA ILE A 125 0.66 -1.76 18.09
C ILE A 125 1.95 -1.07 18.58
N ASP A 126 3.04 -1.22 17.82
CA ASP A 126 4.30 -0.50 18.05
C ASP A 126 4.26 0.85 17.32
N ALA A 127 4.03 1.94 18.05
CA ALA A 127 3.95 3.29 17.49
C ALA A 127 5.23 3.74 16.75
N GLY A 128 6.41 3.26 17.17
CA GLY A 128 7.69 3.62 16.56
C GLY A 128 7.88 2.95 15.20
N ALA A 129 7.51 1.67 15.10
CA ALA A 129 7.46 0.95 13.83
C ALA A 129 6.41 1.57 12.89
N LEU A 130 5.17 1.73 13.37
CA LEU A 130 4.08 2.29 12.57
C LEU A 130 4.41 3.68 12.04
N GLY A 131 4.99 4.55 12.86
CA GLY A 131 5.38 5.89 12.41
C GLY A 131 6.48 5.87 11.34
N THR A 132 7.36 4.86 11.36
CA THR A 132 8.39 4.68 10.32
C THR A 132 7.75 4.23 9.02
N ASP A 133 6.89 3.22 9.07
CA ASP A 133 6.26 2.65 7.88
C ASP A 133 5.21 3.59 7.26
N VAL A 134 4.50 4.38 8.05
CA VAL A 134 3.63 5.47 7.55
C VAL A 134 4.43 6.53 6.78
N ARG A 135 5.62 6.91 7.25
CA ARG A 135 6.50 7.84 6.51
C ARG A 135 7.05 7.23 5.23
N GLU A 136 7.32 5.93 5.21
CA GLU A 136 7.70 5.23 3.98
C GLU A 136 6.54 5.17 2.99
N LEU A 137 5.32 4.89 3.48
CA LEU A 137 4.10 4.92 2.67
C LEU A 137 3.82 6.31 2.10
N LEU A 138 4.00 7.39 2.87
CA LEU A 138 3.89 8.78 2.38
C LEU A 138 4.81 9.03 1.18
N ARG A 139 6.08 8.60 1.28
CA ARG A 139 7.05 8.74 0.18
C ARG A 139 6.64 7.91 -1.03
N ALA A 140 6.28 6.65 -0.82
CA ALA A 140 5.84 5.75 -1.90
C ALA A 140 4.59 6.28 -2.61
N MET A 141 3.63 6.83 -1.86
CA MET A 141 2.43 7.43 -2.42
C MET A 141 2.72 8.72 -3.19
N ALA A 142 3.63 9.57 -2.69
CA ALA A 142 4.07 10.76 -3.42
C ALA A 142 4.75 10.40 -4.75
N ASP A 143 5.64 9.41 -4.76
CA ASP A 143 6.31 8.91 -5.96
C ASP A 143 5.29 8.30 -6.95
N ALA A 144 4.33 7.52 -6.45
CA ALA A 144 3.26 6.91 -7.24
C ALA A 144 2.33 7.97 -7.86
N LEU A 145 1.93 8.99 -7.10
CA LEU A 145 1.17 10.13 -7.56
C LEU A 145 1.92 10.88 -8.68
N ALA A 146 3.21 11.17 -8.48
CA ALA A 146 4.04 11.79 -9.50
C ALA A 146 4.15 10.94 -10.79
N ALA A 147 4.30 9.62 -10.67
CA ALA A 147 4.30 8.69 -11.80
C ALA A 147 2.96 8.65 -12.55
N ALA A 148 1.85 8.87 -11.84
CA ALA A 148 0.53 9.00 -12.42
C ALA A 148 0.25 10.37 -13.06
N GLY A 149 1.13 11.36 -12.87
CA GLY A 149 0.98 12.72 -13.40
C GLY A 149 0.32 13.72 -12.43
N ASP A 150 0.09 13.32 -11.18
CA ASP A 150 -0.57 14.11 -10.15
C ASP A 150 0.46 14.46 -9.05
N PRO A 151 1.09 15.65 -9.01
CA PRO A 151 2.06 15.94 -7.96
C PRO A 151 1.40 15.98 -6.57
N ALA A 152 2.01 15.31 -5.59
CA ALA A 152 1.49 15.29 -4.22
C ALA A 152 1.47 16.70 -3.58
N PRO A 153 0.41 17.06 -2.84
CA PRO A 153 0.36 18.32 -2.11
C PRO A 153 1.31 18.30 -0.90
N ALA A 154 1.59 19.46 -0.32
CA ALA A 154 2.32 19.53 0.94
C ALA A 154 1.46 19.05 2.11
N CYS A 155 2.06 18.34 3.08
CA CYS A 155 1.36 18.01 4.31
C CYS A 155 1.11 19.28 5.15
N PRO A 156 -0.08 19.45 5.77
CA PRO A 156 -0.44 20.68 6.49
C PRO A 156 0.50 21.07 7.64
N ALA A 157 1.14 20.10 8.28
CA ALA A 157 2.03 20.33 9.42
C ALA A 157 3.33 21.06 9.06
N GLU A 158 3.73 21.10 7.79
CA GLU A 158 4.94 21.81 7.33
C GLU A 158 4.69 23.28 6.95
N ALA A 159 3.43 23.74 6.90
CA ALA A 159 3.07 25.08 6.43
C ALA A 159 3.06 26.18 7.52
N GLY A 160 3.40 25.82 8.78
CA GLY A 160 3.22 26.70 9.94
C GLY A 160 4.38 26.79 10.93
N ALA A 161 5.57 26.29 10.59
CA ALA A 161 6.78 26.41 11.42
C ALA A 161 7.67 27.60 11.01
#